data_AF-A0A973FF22-F1
#
_entry.id   AF-A0A973FF22-F1
#
_cell.length_a   1.000
_cell.length_b   1.000
_cell.length_c   1.000
_cell.angle_alpha   90.00
_cell.angle_beta   90.00
_cell.angle_gamma   90.00
#
_symmetry.space_group_name_H-M   'P 1'
#
loop_
_entity.id
_entity.type
_entity.pdbx_description
1 polymer ?
#
loop_
_entity_poly.entity_id
_entity_poly.type
_entity_poly.pdbx_seq_one_letter_code
_entity_poly.pdbx_strand_id
1 'polypeptide(L)'
;MKQTRRKFTPEFKTKVVLEALSERLSLTELAQKHELHPTQIAQWKREFLDKASEVFSKGEKAQKTEQDYQQESEELYKTIGQLKVEVDWLKKKLQS
;
A
#
# COMPACT_ATOMS: atom_id res chain seq x y z
N MET A 1 -14.49 22.93 16.93
CA MET A 1 -13.21 23.16 16.24
C MET A 1 -12.76 21.85 15.61
N LYS A 2 -12.35 21.85 14.32
CA LYS A 2 -11.92 20.63 13.62
C LYS A 2 -10.53 20.24 14.18
N GLN A 3 -10.47 19.21 15.02
CA GLN A 3 -9.18 18.69 15.51
C GLN A 3 -8.41 18.11 14.33
N THR A 4 -7.33 18.79 13.93
CA THR A 4 -6.42 18.32 12.89
C THR A 4 -5.74 17.05 13.40
N ARG A 5 -5.99 15.91 12.74
CA ARG A 5 -5.34 14.64 13.10
C ARG A 5 -3.83 14.80 13.01
N ARG A 6 -3.12 14.59 14.12
CA ARG A 6 -1.65 14.56 14.17
C ARG A 6 -1.16 13.47 13.20
N LYS A 7 -0.33 13.84 12.24
CA LYS A 7 0.28 12.91 11.29
C LYS A 7 1.58 12.38 11.91
N PHE A 8 1.78 11.07 11.88
CA PHE A 8 2.99 10.41 12.36
C PHE A 8 3.75 9.79 11.19
N THR A 9 5.07 9.92 11.19
CA THR A 9 5.91 9.33 10.14
C THR A 9 5.93 7.80 10.25
N PRO A 10 6.18 7.08 9.15
CA PRO A 10 6.30 5.62 9.17
C PRO A 10 7.36 5.14 10.16
N GLU A 11 8.50 5.82 10.23
CA GLU A 11 9.63 5.46 11.10
C GLU A 11 9.24 5.58 12.58
N PHE A 12 8.50 6.62 12.93
CA PHE A 12 8.00 6.82 14.29
C PHE A 12 7.02 5.71 14.69
N LYS A 13 6.06 5.39 13.81
CA LYS A 13 5.10 4.30 14.07
C LYS A 13 5.83 2.96 14.27
N THR A 14 6.79 2.66 13.41
CA THR A 14 7.60 1.43 13.52
C THR A 14 8.36 1.38 14.85
N LYS A 15 9.02 2.47 15.25
CA LYS A 15 9.72 2.54 16.55
C LYS A 15 8.78 2.25 17.72
N VAL A 16 7.61 2.90 17.76
CA VAL A 16 6.61 2.70 18.82
C VAL A 16 6.11 1.25 18.82
N VAL A 17 5.83 0.67 17.66
CA VAL A 17 5.38 -0.72 17.57
C VAL A 17 6.46 -1.72 18.02
N LEU A 18 7.73 -1.50 17.67
CA LEU A 18 8.83 -2.33 18.14
C LEU A 18 9.02 -2.26 19.66
N GLU A 19 8.88 -1.07 20.25
CA GLU A 19 8.85 -0.89 21.70
C GLU A 19 7.66 -1.65 22.32
N ALA A 20 6.47 -1.62 21.70
CA ALA A 20 5.28 -2.34 22.15
C ALA A 20 5.34 -3.87 21.96
N LEU A 21 6.16 -4.36 21.03
CA LEU A 21 6.42 -5.79 20.81
C LEU A 21 7.52 -6.33 21.73
N SER A 22 8.38 -5.45 22.24
CA SER A 22 9.45 -5.82 23.17
C SER A 22 8.92 -6.14 24.59
N GLU A 23 7.63 -5.87 24.87
CA GLU A 23 6.92 -6.13 26.13
C GLU A 23 7.57 -5.57 27.41
N ARG A 24 8.55 -4.68 27.29
CA ARG A 24 9.24 -4.04 28.42
C ARG A 24 8.39 -2.96 29.11
N LEU A 25 7.41 -2.42 28.40
CA LEU A 25 6.50 -1.37 28.87
C LEU A 25 5.08 -1.76 28.49
N SER A 26 4.13 -1.50 29.37
CA SER A 26 2.71 -1.64 29.06
C SER A 26 2.28 -0.63 27.99
N LEU A 27 1.16 -0.92 27.31
CA LEU A 27 0.60 0.01 26.31
C LEU A 27 0.26 1.38 26.91
N THR A 28 -0.09 1.43 28.20
CA THR A 28 -0.41 2.65 28.94
C THR A 28 0.83 3.49 29.20
N GLU A 29 1.94 2.86 29.60
CA GLU A 29 3.22 3.56 29.82
C GLU A 29 3.81 4.06 28.49
N LEU A 30 3.69 3.25 27.43
CA LEU A 30 4.13 3.65 26.10
C LEU A 30 3.28 4.79 25.53
N ALA A 31 1.97 4.76 25.77
CA ALA A 31 1.04 5.84 25.46
C ALA A 31 1.46 7.14 26.15
N GLN A 32 1.78 7.09 27.45
CA GLN A 32 2.26 8.27 28.17
C GLN A 32 3.59 8.78 27.65
N LYS A 33 4.56 7.88 27.42
CA LYS A 33 5.92 8.23 26.94
C LYS A 33 5.92 8.91 25.58
N HIS A 34 5.04 8.49 24.67
CA HIS A 34 4.97 9.01 23.30
C HIS A 34 3.80 9.99 23.08
N GLU A 35 3.07 10.34 24.14
CA GLU A 35 1.87 11.18 24.11
C GLU A 35 0.80 10.67 23.12
N LEU A 36 0.60 9.35 23.11
CA LEU A 36 -0.35 8.65 22.25
C LEU A 36 -1.50 8.08 23.06
N HIS A 37 -2.61 7.78 22.39
CA HIS A 37 -3.68 7.00 23.00
C HIS A 37 -3.33 5.49 22.95
N PRO A 38 -3.55 4.68 24.01
CA PRO A 38 -3.25 3.25 23.99
C PRO A 38 -3.88 2.49 22.82
N THR A 39 -5.11 2.87 22.44
CA THR A 39 -5.81 2.32 21.26
C THR A 39 -5.05 2.54 19.95
N GLN A 40 -4.37 3.68 19.80
CA GLN A 40 -3.59 3.99 18.60
C GLN A 40 -2.35 3.09 18.47
N ILE A 41 -1.68 2.83 19.60
CA ILE A 41 -0.56 1.88 19.65
C ILE A 41 -1.05 0.47 19.34
N ALA A 42 -2.17 0.04 19.92
CA ALA A 42 -2.77 -1.27 19.64
C ALA A 42 -3.13 -1.44 18.16
N GLN A 43 -3.71 -0.39 17.55
CA GLN A 43 -4.01 -0.38 16.12
C GLN A 43 -2.74 -0.52 15.28
N TRP A 44 -1.68 0.26 15.56
CA TRP A 44 -0.42 0.16 14.82
C TRP A 44 0.27 -1.18 15.00
N LYS A 45 0.22 -1.77 16.21
CA LYS A 45 0.75 -3.11 16.48
C LYS A 45 0.07 -4.15 15.59
N ARG A 46 -1.27 -4.10 15.48
CA ARG A 46 -2.03 -4.99 14.59
C ARG A 46 -1.65 -4.77 13.12
N GLU A 47 -1.70 -3.53 12.65
CA GLU A 47 -1.36 -3.18 11.26
C GLU A 47 0.05 -3.61 10.87
N PHE A 48 1.01 -3.52 11.80
CA PHE A 48 2.37 -3.98 11.59
C PHE A 48 2.45 -5.50 11.50
N LEU A 49 1.82 -6.24 12.41
CA LEU A 49 1.85 -7.71 12.41
C LEU A 49 1.18 -8.29 11.16
N ASP A 50 0.04 -7.71 10.74
CA ASP A 50 -0.67 -8.12 9.52
C ASP A 50 0.26 -8.02 8.30
N LYS A 51 0.93 -6.86 8.15
CA LYS A 51 1.83 -6.57 7.02
C LYS A 51 3.23 -7.18 7.16
N ALA A 52 3.67 -7.51 8.37
CA ALA A 52 5.00 -8.07 8.61
C ALA A 52 5.14 -9.43 7.94
N SER A 53 4.07 -10.24 7.95
CA SER A 53 4.03 -11.52 7.23
C SER A 53 4.24 -11.34 5.71
N GLU A 54 3.61 -10.32 5.13
CA GLU A 54 3.73 -10.00 3.69
C GLU A 54 5.16 -9.68 3.27
N VAL A 55 5.98 -9.12 4.17
CA VAL A 55 7.40 -8.83 3.87
C VAL A 55 8.17 -10.12 3.58
N PHE A 56 7.87 -11.21 4.28
CA PHE A 56 8.49 -12.51 4.05
C PHE A 56 7.81 -13.28 2.90
N SER A 57 6.50 -13.08 2.68
CA SER A 57 5.76 -13.65 1.54
C SER A 57 6.10 -12.99 0.20
N LYS A 58 6.69 -11.79 0.21
CA LYS A 58 7.18 -11.14 -1.01
C LYS A 58 8.26 -11.95 -1.73
N GLY A 59 8.93 -12.90 -1.08
CA GLY A 59 9.80 -13.85 -1.78
C GLY A 59 9.06 -14.73 -2.81
N GLU A 60 7.74 -14.95 -2.66
CA GLU A 60 6.95 -15.79 -3.57
C GLU A 60 6.10 -14.98 -4.58
N LYS A 61 5.85 -13.69 -4.34
CA LYS A 61 4.98 -12.85 -5.18
C LYS A 61 5.53 -11.46 -5.56
N ALA A 62 6.66 -11.03 -4.98
CA ALA A 62 7.41 -9.90 -5.50
C ALA A 62 8.61 -10.50 -6.25
N GLN A 63 8.54 -10.60 -7.56
CA GLN A 63 8.72 -9.42 -8.39
C GLN A 63 7.78 -9.47 -9.61
N LYS A 64 6.60 -8.86 -9.52
CA LYS A 64 6.17 -8.06 -10.67
C LYS A 64 7.05 -6.82 -10.65
N THR A 65 8.16 -6.88 -11.39
CA THR A 65 9.12 -5.78 -11.46
C THR A 65 8.43 -4.57 -12.11
N GLU A 66 8.98 -3.37 -11.97
CA GLU A 66 8.60 -2.22 -12.82
C GLU A 66 8.52 -2.63 -14.30
N GLN A 67 9.37 -3.58 -14.72
CA GLN A 67 9.38 -4.20 -16.04
C GLN A 67 8.10 -4.97 -16.37
N ASP A 68 7.51 -5.72 -15.44
CA ASP A 68 6.26 -6.45 -15.67
C ASP A 68 5.10 -5.47 -15.86
N TYR A 69 5.08 -4.37 -15.11
CA TYR A 69 4.11 -3.30 -15.30
C TYR A 69 4.31 -2.58 -16.65
N GLN A 70 5.55 -2.38 -17.07
CA GLN A 70 5.85 -1.82 -18.39
C GLN A 70 5.40 -2.75 -19.51
N GLN A 71 5.67 -4.05 -19.42
CA GLN A 71 5.24 -5.05 -20.40
C GLN A 71 3.71 -5.13 -20.50
N GLU A 72 3.02 -5.18 -19.35
CA GLU A 72 1.55 -5.20 -19.31
C GLU A 72 0.96 -3.92 -19.92
N SER A 73 1.59 -2.76 -19.69
CA SER A 73 1.19 -1.48 -20.29
C SER A 73 1.39 -1.46 -21.81
N GLU A 74 2.52 -1.94 -22.31
CA GLU A 74 2.80 -2.03 -23.76
C GLU A 74 1.80 -2.94 -24.48
N GLU A 75 1.49 -4.10 -23.89
CA GLU A 75 0.48 -5.01 -24.43
C GLU A 75 -0.90 -4.35 -24.50
N LEU A 76 -1.32 -3.66 -23.44
CA LEU A 76 -2.58 -2.92 -23.41
C LEU A 76 -2.63 -1.81 -24.47
N TYR A 77 -1.55 -1.04 -24.64
CA TYR A 77 -1.49 0.00 -25.68
C TYR A 77 -1.59 -0.58 -27.09
N LYS A 78 -0.96 -1.73 -27.35
CA LYS A 78 -1.05 -2.43 -28.63
C LYS A 78 -2.48 -2.89 -28.90
N THR A 79 -3.15 -3.49 -27.93
CA THR A 79 -4.55 -3.91 -28.06
C THR A 79 -5.48 -2.72 -28.32
N ILE A 80 -5.30 -1.60 -27.61
CA ILE A 80 -6.07 -0.38 -27.85
C ILE A 80 -5.85 0.13 -29.28
N GLY A 81 -4.60 0.12 -29.76
CA GLY A 81 -4.26 0.52 -31.12
C GLY A 81 -4.95 -0.34 -32.19
N GLN A 82 -4.92 -1.66 -32.01
CA GLN A 82 -5.59 -2.61 -32.91
C GLN A 82 -7.11 -2.39 -32.93
N LEU A 83 -7.72 -2.32 -31.74
CA LEU A 83 -9.16 -2.06 -31.61
C LEU A 83 -9.56 -0.73 -32.26
N LYS A 84 -8.74 0.32 -32.12
CA LYS A 84 -9.00 1.61 -32.76
C LYS A 84 -9.00 1.50 -34.29
N VAL A 85 -8.03 0.81 -34.88
CA VAL A 85 -7.95 0.60 -36.33
C VAL A 85 -9.14 -0.22 -36.83
N GLU A 86 -9.52 -1.28 -36.12
CA GLU A 86 -10.69 -2.10 -36.46
C GLU A 86 -11.99 -1.29 -36.41
N VAL A 87 -12.18 -0.50 -35.35
CA VAL A 87 -13.35 0.37 -35.19
C VAL A 87 -13.39 1.43 -36.30
N ASP A 88 -12.27 2.07 -36.61
CA ASP A 88 -12.21 3.10 -37.65
C ASP A 88 -12.43 2.51 -39.05
N TRP A 89 -11.95 1.28 -39.30
CA TRP A 89 -12.21 0.54 -40.54
C TRP A 89 -13.70 0.18 -40.68
N LEU A 90 -14.32 -0.34 -39.62
CA LEU A 90 -15.75 -0.68 -39.60
C LEU A 90 -16.62 0.56 -39.82
N LYS A 91 -16.30 1.68 -39.15
CA LYS A 91 -16.99 2.95 -39.36
C LYS A 91 -16.90 3.42 -40.81
N LYS A 92 -15.71 3.36 -41.41
CA LYS A 92 -15.50 3.77 -42.81
C LYS A 92 -16.26 2.86 -43.80
N LYS A 93 -16.37 1.56 -43.51
CA LYS A 93 -17.13 0.61 -44.32
C LYS A 93 -18.64 0.80 -44.22
N LEU A 94 -19.15 1.22 -43.06
CA LEU A 94 -20.58 1.51 -42.84
C LEU A 94 -21.01 2.88 -43.40
N GLN A 95 -20.06 3.79 -43.65
CA GLN A 95 -20.31 5.10 -44.25
C GLN A 95 -20.11 5.12 -45.77
N SER A 96 -19.74 3.99 -46.38
CA SER A 96 -19.66 3.76 -47.83
C SER A 96 -20.84 2.93 -48.30
#